data_AF-A0A356NHA9-F1
#
_entry.id   AF-A0A356NHA9-F1
#
_cell.length_a   1.000
_cell.length_b   1.000
_cell.length_c   1.000
_cell.angle_alpha   90.00
_cell.angle_beta   90.00
_cell.angle_gamma   90.00
#
_symmetry.space_group_name_H-M   'P 1'
#
loop_
_entity.id
_entity.type
_entity.pdbx_description
1 polymer ?
#
loop_
_entity_poly.entity_id
_entity_poly.type
_entity_poly.pdbx_seq_one_letter_code
_entity_poly.pdbx_strand_id
1 'polypeptide(L)'
;MITDKANKTLCSGQATVPLAKAMLLTAMAGGMGWGIRGQYGHETGAMIAGVLVASVLVMLFCSRFNTLSSARAIAWVTIAISFGGCMTYGQTVGLTHDEPLVGNTEALRWGLLGLFIKGGIWIGFAGVTLGLALGGQRYTAGELAMMFGGMIFLMFLGIYLLNEPYQPAESSLPRFYFSDHWDWEPGVELKPRREKWGGLLFALAGSWVYTGIIKRDALALRMGIWGFIGGGLGFS
;
A
#
# COMPACT_ATOMS: atom_id res chain seq x y z
N MET A 1 34.44 -17.13 11.27
CA MET A 1 35.41 -16.35 10.46
C MET A 1 35.33 -16.85 9.02
N ILE A 2 34.36 -16.36 8.25
CA ILE A 2 34.37 -16.41 6.78
C ILE A 2 34.28 -14.95 6.37
N THR A 3 35.45 -14.33 6.26
CA THR A 3 35.60 -12.99 5.67
C THR A 3 35.33 -13.14 4.19
N ASP A 4 34.09 -12.87 3.81
CA ASP A 4 33.67 -12.90 2.42
C ASP A 4 34.21 -11.65 1.70
N LYS A 5 35.40 -11.81 1.10
CA LYS A 5 36.03 -10.81 0.21
C LYS A 5 35.20 -10.57 -1.06
N ALA A 6 34.07 -11.25 -1.26
CA ALA A 6 33.17 -11.07 -2.41
C ALA A 6 32.41 -9.73 -2.41
N ASN A 7 32.41 -8.98 -1.31
CA ASN A 7 31.55 -7.79 -1.17
C ASN A 7 32.03 -6.53 -1.93
N LYS A 8 33.21 -6.55 -2.57
CA LYS A 8 33.70 -5.42 -3.38
C LYS A 8 33.44 -5.57 -4.89
N THR A 9 33.14 -6.77 -5.38
CA THR A 9 32.98 -7.02 -6.82
C THR A 9 31.51 -6.93 -7.28
N LEU A 10 30.57 -6.77 -6.36
CA LEU A 10 29.14 -6.61 -6.69
C LEU A 10 28.77 -5.19 -7.13
N CYS A 11 29.62 -4.19 -6.90
CA CYS A 11 29.33 -2.79 -7.22
C CYS A 11 29.79 -2.34 -8.62
N SER A 12 30.56 -3.12 -9.38
CA SER A 12 31.24 -2.64 -10.59
C SER A 12 30.54 -3.01 -11.92
N GLY A 13 29.23 -3.23 -11.93
CA GLY A 13 28.56 -3.61 -13.19
C GLY A 13 27.04 -3.68 -13.17
N GLN A 14 26.36 -2.84 -12.39
CA GLN A 14 24.94 -2.59 -12.64
C GLN A 14 24.85 -1.59 -13.78
N ALA A 15 24.33 -2.02 -14.93
CA ALA A 15 23.80 -1.07 -15.90
C ALA A 15 22.78 -0.21 -15.16
N THR A 16 23.01 1.10 -15.09
CA THR A 16 22.10 2.01 -14.40
C THR A 16 20.78 2.03 -15.17
N VAL A 17 19.69 1.61 -14.51
CA VAL A 17 18.36 1.73 -15.10
C VAL A 17 18.04 3.23 -15.18
N PRO A 18 17.80 3.79 -16.38
CA PRO A 18 17.43 5.19 -16.47
C PRO A 18 16.14 5.45 -15.68
N LEU A 19 16.16 6.42 -14.77
CA LEU A 19 15.03 6.69 -13.88
C LEU A 19 13.74 6.95 -14.68
N ALA A 20 13.83 7.73 -15.76
CA ALA A 20 12.69 7.99 -16.64
C ALA A 20 12.08 6.72 -17.23
N LYS A 21 12.92 5.73 -17.61
CA LYS A 21 12.45 4.43 -18.12
C LYS A 21 11.71 3.65 -17.03
N ALA A 22 12.27 3.62 -15.81
CA ALA A 22 11.62 2.95 -14.68
C ALA A 22 10.28 3.60 -14.35
N MET A 23 10.23 4.94 -14.27
CA MET A 23 9.00 5.69 -14.01
C MET A 23 7.94 5.43 -15.08
N LEU A 24 8.30 5.57 -16.37
CA LEU A 24 7.36 5.39 -17.47
C LEU A 24 6.77 3.98 -17.52
N LEU A 25 7.62 2.94 -17.50
CA LEU A 25 7.16 1.56 -17.58
C LEU A 25 6.33 1.16 -16.35
N THR A 26 6.73 1.63 -15.17
CA THR A 26 5.97 1.37 -13.93
C THR A 26 4.63 2.10 -13.94
N ALA A 27 4.58 3.34 -14.44
CA ALA A 27 3.34 4.10 -14.60
C ALA A 27 2.39 3.46 -15.62
N MET A 28 2.91 2.96 -16.75
CA MET A 28 2.10 2.23 -17.73
C MET A 28 1.52 0.92 -17.14
N ALA A 29 2.36 0.15 -16.44
CA ALA A 29 1.92 -1.07 -15.78
C ALA A 29 0.90 -0.80 -14.66
N GLY A 30 1.15 0.22 -13.83
CA GLY A 30 0.26 0.66 -12.77
C GLY A 30 -1.07 1.17 -13.32
N GLY A 31 -1.05 2.05 -14.32
CA GLY A 31 -2.24 2.60 -14.97
C GLY A 31 -3.10 1.53 -15.63
N MET A 32 -2.48 0.59 -16.35
CA MET A 32 -3.19 -0.58 -16.90
C MET A 32 -3.80 -1.44 -15.79
N GLY A 33 -3.03 -1.74 -14.75
CA GLY A 33 -3.49 -2.53 -13.61
C GLY A 33 -4.67 -1.87 -12.86
N TRP A 34 -4.60 -0.55 -12.65
CA TRP A 34 -5.68 0.22 -12.04
C TRP A 34 -6.94 0.26 -12.92
N GLY A 35 -6.78 0.42 -14.24
CA GLY A 35 -7.88 0.35 -15.19
C GLY A 35 -8.59 -1.00 -15.17
N ILE A 36 -7.84 -2.11 -15.15
CA ILE A 36 -8.40 -3.46 -15.02
C ILE A 36 -9.08 -3.64 -13.66
N ARG A 37 -8.47 -3.14 -12.58
CA ARG A 37 -9.08 -3.19 -11.25
C ARG A 37 -10.44 -2.50 -11.20
N GLY A 38 -10.67 -1.44 -11.98
CA GLY A 38 -11.98 -0.79 -12.09
C GLY A 38 -13.10 -1.74 -12.51
N GLN A 39 -12.78 -2.85 -13.20
CA GLN A 39 -13.75 -3.87 -13.64
C GLN A 39 -13.94 -5.02 -12.66
N TYR A 40 -12.88 -5.45 -11.96
CA TYR A 40 -12.93 -6.61 -11.04
C TYR A 40 -13.11 -6.23 -9.56
N GLY A 41 -12.75 -4.99 -9.18
CA GLY A 41 -12.84 -4.46 -7.82
C GLY A 41 -11.99 -5.19 -6.77
N HIS A 42 -12.11 -4.73 -5.52
CA HIS A 42 -11.66 -5.44 -4.31
C HIS A 42 -10.17 -5.85 -4.31
N GLU A 43 -9.82 -6.88 -3.54
CA GLU A 43 -8.45 -7.38 -3.34
C GLU A 43 -7.90 -8.03 -4.62
N THR A 44 -8.71 -8.84 -5.30
CA THR A 44 -8.30 -9.54 -6.54
C THR A 44 -7.94 -8.56 -7.67
N GLY A 45 -8.73 -7.50 -7.86
CA GLY A 45 -8.40 -6.47 -8.84
C GLY A 45 -7.10 -5.73 -8.48
N ALA A 46 -6.84 -5.50 -7.19
CA ALA A 46 -5.59 -4.89 -6.72
C ALA A 46 -4.37 -5.76 -7.00
N MET A 47 -4.48 -7.08 -6.88
CA MET A 47 -3.39 -8.01 -7.21
C MET A 47 -2.91 -7.87 -8.65
N ILE A 48 -3.80 -7.57 -9.61
CA ILE A 48 -3.42 -7.39 -11.02
C ILE A 48 -2.44 -6.22 -11.17
N ALA A 49 -2.72 -5.09 -10.54
CA ALA A 49 -1.79 -3.98 -10.55
C ALA A 49 -0.47 -4.33 -9.85
N GLY A 50 -0.55 -5.09 -8.75
CA GLY A 50 0.63 -5.52 -8.02
C GLY A 50 1.55 -6.42 -8.82
N VAL A 51 1.01 -7.42 -9.52
CA VAL A 51 1.83 -8.32 -10.34
C VAL A 51 2.47 -7.57 -11.51
N LEU A 52 1.76 -6.64 -12.16
CA LEU A 52 2.27 -5.87 -13.29
C LEU A 52 3.39 -4.92 -12.85
N VAL A 53 3.16 -4.11 -11.81
CA VAL A 53 4.16 -3.17 -11.28
C VAL A 53 5.38 -3.90 -10.73
N ALA A 54 5.18 -4.96 -9.94
CA ALA A 54 6.29 -5.72 -9.39
C ALA A 54 7.12 -6.42 -10.48
N SER A 55 6.47 -6.92 -11.55
CA SER A 55 7.18 -7.52 -12.68
C SER A 55 8.11 -6.50 -13.35
N VAL A 56 7.62 -5.29 -13.64
CA VAL A 56 8.44 -4.22 -14.21
C VAL A 56 9.64 -3.90 -13.31
N LEU A 57 9.41 -3.67 -12.01
CA LEU A 57 10.47 -3.32 -11.06
C LEU A 57 11.51 -4.44 -10.94
N VAL A 58 11.07 -5.69 -10.80
CA VAL A 58 11.97 -6.85 -10.67
C VAL A 58 12.75 -7.08 -11.97
N MET A 59 12.14 -6.98 -13.15
CA MET A 59 12.83 -7.16 -14.43
C MET A 59 13.86 -6.05 -14.69
N LEU A 60 13.59 -4.81 -14.28
CA LEU A 60 14.52 -3.70 -14.47
C LEU A 60 15.68 -3.74 -13.47
N PHE A 61 15.40 -3.94 -12.19
CA PHE A 61 16.39 -3.74 -11.12
C PHE A 61 17.02 -5.03 -10.60
N CYS A 62 16.41 -6.20 -10.86
CA CYS A 62 16.85 -7.49 -10.33
C CYS A 62 17.32 -8.45 -11.43
N SER A 63 18.02 -7.96 -12.45
CA SER A 63 18.46 -8.75 -13.62
C SER A 63 19.38 -9.93 -13.31
N ARG A 64 19.97 -9.96 -12.11
CA ARG A 64 20.83 -11.06 -11.62
C ARG A 64 20.08 -12.10 -10.77
N PHE A 65 18.81 -11.87 -10.46
CA PHE A 65 18.03 -12.82 -9.68
C PHE A 65 17.66 -14.02 -10.56
N ASN A 66 17.68 -15.21 -9.97
CA ASN A 66 17.11 -16.38 -10.65
C ASN A 66 15.58 -16.26 -10.74
N THR A 67 14.98 -16.97 -11.68
CA THR A 67 13.53 -16.92 -11.97
C THR A 67 12.68 -17.17 -10.73
N LEU A 68 13.07 -18.09 -9.85
CA LEU A 68 12.33 -18.41 -8.64
C LEU A 68 12.35 -17.26 -7.62
N SER A 69 13.48 -16.57 -7.47
CA SER A 69 13.62 -15.41 -6.57
C SER A 69 12.82 -14.23 -7.10
N SER A 70 12.87 -13.99 -8.40
CA SER A 70 12.05 -12.98 -9.07
C SER A 70 10.56 -13.26 -8.91
N ALA A 71 10.12 -14.50 -9.14
CA ALA A 71 8.72 -14.90 -8.98
C ALA A 71 8.23 -14.74 -7.54
N ARG A 72 9.06 -15.09 -6.54
CA ARG A 72 8.74 -14.88 -5.12
C ARG A 72 8.60 -13.41 -4.76
N ALA A 73 9.52 -12.56 -5.24
CA ALA A 73 9.44 -11.12 -5.02
C ALA A 73 8.15 -10.52 -5.62
N ILE A 74 7.83 -10.90 -6.86
CA ILE A 74 6.60 -10.48 -7.53
C ILE A 74 5.37 -10.95 -6.76
N ALA A 75 5.34 -12.21 -6.31
CA ALA A 75 4.23 -12.77 -5.55
C ALA A 75 4.02 -12.04 -4.21
N TRP A 76 5.09 -11.74 -3.48
CA TRP A 76 4.99 -11.01 -2.22
C TRP A 76 4.41 -9.61 -2.38
N VAL A 77 4.88 -8.85 -3.38
CA VAL A 77 4.35 -7.52 -3.68
C VAL A 77 2.90 -7.58 -4.17
N THR A 78 2.57 -8.60 -4.96
CA THR A 78 1.20 -8.85 -5.44
C THR A 78 0.23 -9.04 -4.27
N ILE A 79 0.58 -9.89 -3.31
CA ILE A 79 -0.20 -10.11 -2.09
C ILE A 79 -0.28 -8.82 -1.27
N ALA A 80 0.82 -8.09 -1.11
CA ALA A 80 0.83 -6.86 -0.32
C ALA A 80 -0.09 -5.78 -0.91
N ILE A 81 -0.10 -5.63 -2.24
CA ILE A 81 -1.01 -4.70 -2.92
C ILE A 81 -2.47 -5.15 -2.81
N SER A 82 -2.75 -6.44 -2.64
CA SER A 82 -4.12 -6.92 -2.37
C SER A 82 -4.73 -6.29 -1.11
N PHE A 83 -3.92 -6.03 -0.08
CA PHE A 83 -4.40 -5.53 1.22
C PHE A 83 -5.08 -4.18 1.09
N GLY A 84 -4.55 -3.28 0.26
CA GLY A 84 -5.21 -1.99 0.05
C GLY A 84 -6.54 -2.09 -0.70
N GLY A 85 -6.77 -3.19 -1.43
CA GLY A 85 -8.03 -3.47 -2.11
C GLY A 85 -9.23 -3.63 -1.17
N CYS A 86 -9.00 -3.89 0.13
CA CYS A 86 -10.07 -3.98 1.13
C CYS A 86 -10.50 -2.61 1.71
N MET A 87 -9.80 -1.52 1.39
CA MET A 87 -10.18 -0.17 1.80
C MET A 87 -11.29 0.40 0.92
N THR A 88 -12.16 1.19 1.55
CA THR A 88 -13.22 1.99 0.92
C THR A 88 -12.65 3.23 0.21
N TYR A 89 -11.56 3.08 -0.55
CA TYR A 89 -10.93 4.22 -1.22
C TYR A 89 -11.82 4.80 -2.32
N GLY A 90 -12.66 3.98 -2.98
CA GLY A 90 -13.53 4.43 -4.06
C GLY A 90 -14.59 5.44 -3.61
N GLN A 91 -15.11 5.32 -2.38
CA GLN A 91 -16.04 6.33 -1.84
C GLN A 91 -15.31 7.63 -1.44
N THR A 92 -14.04 7.56 -1.03
CA THR A 92 -13.21 8.77 -0.85
C THR A 92 -12.89 9.45 -2.18
N VAL A 93 -12.61 8.68 -3.24
CA VAL A 93 -12.49 9.24 -4.60
C VAL A 93 -13.81 9.88 -5.03
N GLY A 94 -14.94 9.26 -4.67
CA GLY A 94 -16.27 9.83 -4.87
C GLY A 94 -16.40 11.22 -4.25
N LEU A 95 -16.06 11.36 -2.97
CA LEU A 95 -16.09 12.65 -2.26
C LEU A 95 -15.26 13.74 -2.96
N THR A 96 -14.10 13.41 -3.54
CA THR A 96 -13.26 14.42 -4.23
C THR A 96 -13.74 14.78 -5.64
N HIS A 97 -14.68 14.02 -6.21
CA HIS A 97 -15.22 14.23 -7.56
C HIS A 97 -16.72 14.51 -7.55
N ASP A 98 -17.29 14.77 -6.37
CA ASP A 98 -18.72 14.90 -6.20
C ASP A 98 -19.21 16.25 -6.73
N GLU A 99 -20.14 16.21 -7.70
CA GLU A 99 -20.61 17.40 -8.44
C GLU A 99 -21.33 18.40 -7.53
N PRO A 100 -22.24 18.00 -6.61
CA PRO A 100 -22.87 18.90 -5.66
C PRO A 100 -21.89 19.63 -4.73
N LEU A 101 -20.71 19.04 -4.48
CA LEU A 101 -19.69 19.60 -3.58
C LEU A 101 -18.64 20.44 -4.31
N VAL A 102 -18.79 20.71 -5.61
CA VAL A 102 -17.88 21.60 -6.35
C VAL A 102 -17.88 22.99 -5.72
N GLY A 103 -16.70 23.43 -5.27
CA GLY A 103 -16.50 24.69 -4.54
C GLY A 103 -16.36 24.51 -3.03
N ASN A 104 -16.76 23.36 -2.47
CA ASN A 104 -16.51 23.02 -1.08
C ASN A 104 -15.06 22.58 -0.87
N THR A 105 -14.22 23.54 -0.49
CA THR A 105 -12.78 23.31 -0.30
C THR A 105 -12.48 22.42 0.92
N GLU A 106 -13.37 22.38 1.91
CA GLU A 106 -13.18 21.56 3.11
C GLU A 106 -13.40 20.09 2.81
N ALA A 107 -14.52 19.76 2.14
CA ALA A 107 -14.80 18.40 1.67
C ALA A 107 -13.70 17.87 0.75
N LEU A 108 -13.24 18.71 -0.19
CA LEU A 108 -12.13 18.36 -1.08
C LEU A 108 -10.85 18.05 -0.30
N ARG A 109 -10.42 18.94 0.61
CA ARG A 109 -9.21 18.72 1.42
C ARG A 109 -9.31 17.49 2.30
N TRP A 110 -10.49 17.23 2.85
CA TRP A 110 -10.76 16.04 3.66
C TRP A 110 -10.64 14.75 2.84
N GLY A 111 -11.25 14.73 1.65
CA GLY A 111 -11.13 13.62 0.70
C GLY A 111 -9.68 13.41 0.26
N LEU A 112 -8.97 14.47 -0.11
CA LEU A 112 -7.54 14.40 -0.51
C LEU A 112 -6.64 13.89 0.62
N LEU A 113 -6.87 14.31 1.87
CA LEU A 113 -6.17 13.75 3.04
C LEU A 113 -6.45 12.26 3.20
N GLY A 114 -7.71 11.86 3.03
CA GLY A 114 -8.12 10.46 3.04
C GLY A 114 -7.44 9.64 1.93
N LEU A 115 -7.36 10.18 0.73
CA LEU A 115 -6.66 9.56 -0.40
C LEU A 115 -5.16 9.46 -0.14
N PHE A 116 -4.53 10.48 0.43
CA PHE A 116 -3.13 10.45 0.81
C PHE A 116 -2.85 9.33 1.82
N ILE A 117 -3.67 9.23 2.87
CA ILE A 117 -3.51 8.19 3.90
C ILE A 117 -3.76 6.80 3.32
N LYS A 118 -4.88 6.59 2.62
CA LYS A 118 -5.24 5.29 2.03
C LYS A 118 -4.23 4.86 0.96
N GLY A 119 -3.86 5.75 0.05
CA GLY A 119 -2.83 5.51 -0.97
C GLY A 119 -1.47 5.20 -0.36
N GLY A 120 -1.09 5.95 0.67
CA GLY A 120 0.16 5.72 1.39
C GLY A 120 0.20 4.38 2.11
N ILE A 121 -0.87 3.99 2.81
CA ILE A 121 -0.95 2.66 3.44
C ILE A 121 -0.79 1.56 2.39
N TRP A 122 -1.49 1.71 1.27
CA TRP A 122 -1.54 0.73 0.20
C TRP A 122 -0.17 0.46 -0.41
N ILE A 123 0.49 1.52 -0.90
CA ILE A 123 1.79 1.38 -1.54
C ILE A 123 2.91 1.22 -0.50
N GLY A 124 2.68 1.63 0.74
CA GLY A 124 3.55 1.32 1.87
C GLY A 124 3.71 -0.19 2.09
N PHE A 125 2.62 -0.96 2.04
CA PHE A 125 2.70 -2.44 2.09
C PHE A 125 3.48 -3.01 0.91
N ALA A 126 3.26 -2.49 -0.30
CA ALA A 126 4.02 -2.88 -1.49
C ALA A 126 5.53 -2.61 -1.29
N GLY A 127 5.86 -1.44 -0.74
CA GLY A 127 7.24 -1.04 -0.44
C GLY A 127 7.91 -1.94 0.60
N VAL A 128 7.26 -2.17 1.75
CA VAL A 128 7.82 -3.03 2.81
C VAL A 128 8.07 -4.45 2.29
N THR A 129 7.12 -5.02 1.56
CA THR A 129 7.26 -6.40 1.03
C THR A 129 8.25 -6.49 -0.13
N LEU A 130 8.34 -5.48 -0.99
CA LEU A 130 9.38 -5.41 -2.01
C LEU A 130 10.76 -5.32 -1.35
N GLY A 131 10.91 -4.47 -0.34
CA GLY A 131 12.17 -4.37 0.39
C GLY A 131 12.50 -5.65 1.17
N LEU A 132 11.52 -6.33 1.76
CA LEU A 132 11.71 -7.65 2.38
C LEU A 132 12.18 -8.70 1.38
N ALA A 133 11.60 -8.71 0.17
CA ALA A 133 11.95 -9.65 -0.87
C ALA A 133 13.35 -9.41 -1.47
N LEU A 134 13.85 -8.16 -1.40
CA LEU A 134 15.11 -7.74 -2.00
C LEU A 134 16.23 -7.48 -0.97
N GLY A 135 15.90 -7.34 0.31
CA GLY A 135 16.75 -6.76 1.38
C GLY A 135 17.88 -7.66 1.88
N GLY A 136 18.05 -8.86 1.31
CA GLY A 136 19.09 -9.81 1.68
C GLY A 136 18.95 -10.42 3.09
N GLN A 137 18.06 -9.88 3.93
CA GLN A 137 17.72 -10.42 5.23
C GLN A 137 16.94 -11.73 5.09
N ARG A 138 17.20 -12.68 5.99
CA ARG A 138 16.47 -13.94 6.02
C ARG A 138 15.32 -13.86 7.02
N TYR A 139 14.14 -14.18 6.53
CA TYR A 139 12.92 -14.31 7.32
C TYR A 139 12.54 -15.78 7.39
N THR A 140 12.54 -16.34 8.59
CA THR A 140 12.09 -17.72 8.83
C THR A 140 10.57 -17.81 8.74
N ALA A 141 10.03 -19.01 8.53
CA ALA A 141 8.58 -19.22 8.51
C ALA A 141 7.90 -18.77 9.82
N GLY A 142 8.55 -19.03 10.98
CA GLY A 142 8.04 -18.58 12.28
C GLY A 142 8.02 -17.06 12.41
N GLU A 143 9.04 -16.38 11.91
CA GLU A 143 9.08 -14.91 11.89
C GLU A 143 8.01 -14.31 11.00
N LEU A 144 7.78 -14.89 9.81
CA LEU A 144 6.69 -14.47 8.94
C LEU A 144 5.33 -14.73 9.59
N ALA A 145 5.12 -15.90 10.20
CA ALA A 145 3.89 -16.24 10.90
C ALA A 145 3.60 -15.27 12.06
N MET A 146 4.61 -14.93 12.86
CA MET A 146 4.48 -13.93 13.93
C MET A 146 4.19 -12.54 13.37
N MET A 147 4.83 -12.14 12.27
CA MET A 147 4.58 -10.85 11.63
C MET A 147 3.13 -10.78 11.13
N PHE A 148 2.62 -11.80 10.43
CA PHE A 148 1.23 -11.86 9.98
C PHE A 148 0.24 -11.90 11.15
N GLY A 149 0.51 -12.70 12.20
CA GLY A 149 -0.32 -12.73 13.39
C GLY A 149 -0.39 -11.37 14.10
N GLY A 150 0.77 -10.70 14.24
CA GLY A 150 0.87 -9.35 14.78
C GLY A 150 0.13 -8.32 13.92
N MET A 151 0.25 -8.39 12.60
CA MET A 151 -0.50 -7.54 11.67
C MET A 151 -2.02 -7.71 11.83
N ILE A 152 -2.51 -8.94 11.95
CA ILE A 152 -3.95 -9.21 12.14
C ILE A 152 -4.43 -8.60 13.46
N PHE A 153 -3.69 -8.81 14.55
CA PHE A 153 -4.00 -8.22 15.85
C PHE A 153 -4.03 -6.68 15.78
N LEU A 154 -2.97 -6.08 15.23
CA LEU A 154 -2.87 -4.62 15.07
C LEU A 154 -3.94 -4.06 14.15
N MET A 155 -4.38 -4.81 13.15
CA MET A 155 -5.49 -4.44 12.28
C MET A 155 -6.80 -4.32 13.07
N PHE A 156 -7.14 -5.31 13.89
CA PHE A 156 -8.34 -5.23 14.72
C PHE A 156 -8.26 -4.09 15.72
N LEU A 157 -7.09 -3.88 16.33
CA LEU A 157 -6.84 -2.76 17.24
C LEU A 157 -7.03 -1.40 16.54
N GLY A 158 -6.45 -1.22 15.35
CA GLY A 158 -6.58 0.03 14.59
C GLY A 158 -8.00 0.27 14.09
N ILE A 159 -8.75 -0.78 13.71
CA ILE A 159 -10.18 -0.66 13.38
C ILE A 159 -10.96 -0.16 14.60
N TYR A 160 -10.76 -0.79 15.75
CA TYR A 160 -11.43 -0.41 16.99
C TYR A 160 -11.13 1.05 17.40
N LEU A 161 -9.90 1.49 17.24
CA LEU A 161 -9.48 2.84 17.67
C LEU A 161 -9.84 3.96 16.69
N LEU A 162 -9.85 3.69 15.38
CA LEU A 162 -9.95 4.74 14.35
C LEU A 162 -11.15 4.60 13.42
N ASN A 163 -11.73 3.41 13.30
CA ASN A 163 -12.82 3.12 12.37
C ASN A 163 -14.12 2.68 13.06
N GLU A 164 -14.19 2.77 14.39
CA GLU A 164 -15.42 2.61 15.18
C GLU A 164 -15.76 3.91 15.94
N PRO A 165 -17.05 4.11 16.29
CA PRO A 165 -18.21 3.28 15.95
C PRO A 165 -18.66 3.46 14.49
N TYR A 166 -19.20 2.40 13.88
CA TYR A 166 -19.83 2.46 12.56
C TYR A 166 -21.32 2.09 12.66
N GLN A 167 -22.19 3.11 12.73
CA GLN A 167 -23.63 2.96 12.96
C GLN A 167 -24.44 3.82 11.96
N PRO A 168 -24.47 3.44 10.67
CA PRO A 168 -25.10 4.26 9.62
C PRO A 168 -26.62 4.38 9.76
N ALA A 169 -27.29 3.46 10.46
CA ALA A 169 -28.73 3.54 10.75
C ALA A 169 -29.09 4.73 11.66
N GLU A 170 -28.13 5.22 12.43
CA GLU A 170 -28.26 6.37 13.34
C GLU A 170 -27.55 7.61 12.77
N SER A 171 -27.17 7.58 11.49
CA SER A 171 -26.33 8.59 10.84
C SER A 171 -25.02 8.87 11.59
N SER A 172 -24.49 7.87 12.31
CA SER A 172 -23.27 7.97 13.10
C SER A 172 -22.13 7.20 12.43
N LEU A 173 -21.10 7.93 11.99
CA LEU A 173 -19.90 7.39 11.37
C LEU A 173 -18.68 7.60 12.27
N PRO A 174 -17.59 6.84 12.04
CA PRO A 174 -16.36 7.03 12.78
C PRO A 174 -15.87 8.46 12.70
N ARG A 175 -15.25 8.95 13.78
CA ARG A 175 -14.71 10.32 13.86
C ARG A 175 -13.79 10.67 12.68
N PHE A 176 -13.05 9.70 12.18
CA PHE A 176 -12.15 9.85 11.04
C PHE A 176 -12.66 9.01 9.86
N TYR A 177 -13.80 9.43 9.32
CA TYR A 177 -14.41 8.86 8.13
C TYR A 177 -14.07 9.73 6.92
N PHE A 178 -13.28 9.21 6.00
CA PHE A 178 -12.74 9.99 4.87
C PHE A 178 -13.60 9.93 3.61
N SER A 179 -14.70 9.18 3.64
CA SER A 179 -15.65 9.16 2.54
C SER A 179 -16.79 10.13 2.82
N ASP A 180 -17.75 10.17 1.91
CA ASP A 180 -18.87 11.08 1.99
C ASP A 180 -19.73 10.93 3.27
N HIS A 181 -20.21 12.05 3.80
CA HIS A 181 -20.81 12.19 5.13
C HIS A 181 -22.01 13.15 5.07
N TRP A 182 -23.00 12.93 5.93
CA TRP A 182 -24.18 13.81 6.05
C TRP A 182 -23.86 15.26 6.47
N ASP A 183 -22.61 15.52 6.89
CA ASP A 183 -22.14 16.86 7.22
C ASP A 183 -21.84 17.66 5.94
N TRP A 184 -21.45 16.98 4.86
CA TRP A 184 -21.24 17.57 3.54
C TRP A 184 -22.55 17.70 2.78
N GLU A 185 -23.39 16.66 2.84
CA GLU A 185 -24.66 16.58 2.10
C GLU A 185 -25.85 16.26 3.03
N PRO A 186 -26.40 17.26 3.74
CA PRO A 186 -27.53 17.06 4.62
C PRO A 186 -28.79 16.63 3.85
N GLY A 187 -29.45 15.56 4.30
CA GLY A 187 -30.72 15.08 3.73
C GLY A 187 -30.59 14.17 2.51
N VAL A 188 -29.36 13.85 2.08
CA VAL A 188 -29.10 12.86 1.02
C VAL A 188 -29.08 11.45 1.60
N GLU A 189 -29.64 10.49 0.87
CA GLU A 189 -29.55 9.07 1.23
C GLU A 189 -28.14 8.54 0.92
N LEU A 190 -27.27 8.52 1.92
CA LEU A 190 -25.93 7.97 1.81
C LEU A 190 -25.91 6.46 2.08
N LYS A 191 -25.07 5.74 1.32
CA LYS A 191 -24.76 4.31 1.54
C LYS A 191 -23.29 4.17 1.93
N PRO A 192 -22.89 4.64 3.14
CA PRO A 192 -21.52 4.54 3.59
C PRO A 192 -21.06 3.07 3.61
N ARG A 193 -19.77 2.84 3.39
CA ARG A 193 -19.12 1.55 3.62
C ARG A 193 -18.18 1.69 4.80
N ARG A 194 -18.14 0.67 5.66
CA ARG A 194 -17.21 0.62 6.79
C ARG A 194 -15.76 0.73 6.31
N GLU A 195 -15.06 1.77 6.73
CA GLU A 195 -13.65 1.94 6.41
C GLU A 195 -12.78 1.05 7.31
N LYS A 196 -11.61 0.65 6.81
CA LYS A 196 -10.64 -0.18 7.55
C LYS A 196 -9.23 0.39 7.50
N TRP A 197 -9.08 1.65 7.08
CA TRP A 197 -7.79 2.27 6.85
C TRP A 197 -6.96 2.35 8.13
N GLY A 198 -7.59 2.57 9.30
CA GLY A 198 -6.92 2.66 10.59
C GLY A 198 -6.32 1.32 11.01
N GLY A 199 -7.05 0.23 10.77
CA GLY A 199 -6.52 -1.13 10.95
C GLY A 199 -5.31 -1.40 10.08
N LEU A 200 -5.42 -1.12 8.78
CA LEU A 200 -4.31 -1.34 7.85
C LEU A 200 -3.10 -0.43 8.15
N LEU A 201 -3.33 0.79 8.62
CA LEU A 201 -2.27 1.69 9.08
C LEU A 201 -1.49 1.08 10.25
N PHE A 202 -2.20 0.55 11.25
CA PHE A 202 -1.58 -0.10 12.40
C PHE A 202 -0.82 -1.36 11.98
N ALA A 203 -1.38 -2.18 11.09
CA ALA A 203 -0.72 -3.35 10.54
C ALA A 203 0.55 -3.00 9.73
N LEU A 204 0.53 -1.91 8.96
CA LEU A 204 1.69 -1.40 8.24
C LEU A 204 2.76 -0.89 9.21
N ALA A 205 2.36 -0.09 10.21
CA ALA A 205 3.26 0.43 11.23
C ALA A 205 3.94 -0.71 12.00
N GLY A 206 3.20 -1.74 12.40
CA GLY A 206 3.76 -2.95 13.01
C GLY A 206 4.78 -3.66 12.12
N SER A 207 4.45 -3.82 10.83
CA SER A 207 5.36 -4.40 9.84
C SER A 207 6.65 -3.58 9.70
N TRP A 208 6.56 -2.25 9.70
CA TRP A 208 7.73 -1.37 9.65
C TRP A 208 8.59 -1.44 10.90
N VAL A 209 7.98 -1.42 12.09
CA VAL A 209 8.70 -1.55 13.36
C VAL A 209 9.44 -2.88 13.38
N TYR A 210 8.78 -3.97 13.00
CA TYR A 210 9.40 -5.28 12.95
C TYR A 210 10.54 -5.35 11.93
N THR A 211 10.30 -4.98 10.68
CA THR A 211 11.32 -5.07 9.61
C THR A 211 12.47 -4.09 9.82
N GLY A 212 12.17 -2.81 10.10
CA GLY A 212 13.15 -1.75 10.18
C GLY A 212 13.91 -1.67 11.51
N ILE A 213 13.23 -1.89 12.65
CA ILE A 213 13.85 -1.72 13.97
C ILE A 213 14.36 -3.05 14.52
N ILE A 214 13.51 -4.09 14.47
CA ILE A 214 13.84 -5.40 15.06
C ILE A 214 14.76 -6.19 14.12
N LYS A 215 14.36 -6.38 12.85
CA LYS A 215 15.14 -7.12 11.85
C LYS A 215 16.24 -6.29 11.20
N ARG A 216 16.20 -4.96 11.36
CA ARG A 216 17.18 -4.01 10.80
C ARG A 216 17.34 -4.14 9.29
N ASP A 217 16.24 -4.43 8.61
CA ASP A 217 16.15 -4.45 7.16
C ASP A 217 15.98 -3.01 6.64
N ALA A 218 17.11 -2.38 6.35
CA ALA A 218 17.14 -0.99 5.88
C ALA A 218 16.39 -0.80 4.55
N LEU A 219 16.35 -1.83 3.69
CA LEU A 219 15.66 -1.73 2.40
C LEU A 219 14.15 -1.80 2.60
N ALA A 220 13.64 -2.74 3.41
CA ALA A 220 12.22 -2.81 3.77
C ALA A 220 11.72 -1.50 4.40
N LEU A 221 12.50 -0.92 5.31
CA LEU A 221 12.17 0.36 5.92
C LEU A 221 12.08 1.49 4.88
N ARG A 222 13.14 1.69 4.08
CA ARG A 222 13.20 2.77 3.08
C ARG A 222 12.14 2.61 2.00
N MET A 223 11.98 1.41 1.47
CA MET A 223 10.99 1.11 0.43
C MET A 223 9.58 1.30 0.94
N GLY A 224 9.30 0.90 2.18
CA GLY A 224 8.02 1.21 2.79
C GLY A 224 7.81 2.72 2.88
N ILE A 225 8.77 3.50 3.39
CA ILE A 225 8.62 4.98 3.57
C ILE A 225 8.35 5.66 2.24
N TRP A 226 9.17 5.37 1.23
CA TRP A 226 8.97 5.91 -0.12
C TRP A 226 7.69 5.40 -0.76
N GLY A 227 7.30 4.15 -0.47
CA GLY A 227 6.02 3.59 -0.89
C GLY A 227 4.85 4.36 -0.29
N PHE A 228 4.91 4.70 1.00
CA PHE A 228 3.87 5.47 1.66
C PHE A 228 3.76 6.90 1.12
N ILE A 229 4.89 7.59 1.00
CA ILE A 229 4.90 8.96 0.46
C ILE A 229 4.44 8.97 -1.00
N GLY A 230 5.00 8.09 -1.83
CA GLY A 230 4.66 8.01 -3.25
C GLY A 230 3.23 7.56 -3.51
N GLY A 231 2.72 6.60 -2.73
CA GLY A 231 1.33 6.17 -2.78
C GLY A 231 0.36 7.25 -2.34
N GLY A 232 0.70 7.99 -1.27
CA GLY A 232 -0.13 9.09 -0.79
C GLY A 232 -0.22 10.20 -1.83
N LEU A 233 0.91 10.71 -2.30
CA LEU A 233 0.97 11.74 -3.35
C LEU A 233 0.38 11.28 -4.69
N GLY A 234 0.44 9.99 -5.00
CA GLY A 234 -0.13 9.47 -6.25
C GLY A 234 -1.66 9.37 -6.21
N PHE A 235 -2.26 9.32 -5.02
CA PHE A 235 -3.71 9.19 -4.84
C PHE A 235 -4.41 10.52 -4.57
N SER A 236 -3.71 11.49 -3.96
CA SER A 236 -4.20 12.84 -3.66
C SER A 236 -3.74 13.86 -4.71
#